data_AF-A0A2G7HI12-F1
#
_entry.id   AF-A0A2G7HI12-F1
#
_cell.length_a   1.000
_cell.length_b   1.000
_cell.length_c   1.000
_cell.angle_alpha   90.00
_cell.angle_beta   90.00
_cell.angle_gamma   90.00
#
_symmetry.space_group_name_H-M   'P 1'
#
loop_
_entity.id
_entity.type
_entity.pdbx_description
1 polymer ?
#
loop_
_entity_poly.entity_id
_entity_poly.type
_entity_poly.pdbx_seq_one_letter_code
_entity_poly.pdbx_strand_id
1 'polypeptide(L)'
;MISRVFATAPARIAYKRLYPSVYLTQKFTGEQQIQLSYTRRVNRPRPWDTNPFIDYSDPLNWRKGNPNLLPEDAFLSLVIASSA
;
A
#
# COMPACT_ATOMS: atom_id res chain seq x y z
N MET A 1 40.90 -8.64 -6.47
CA MET A 1 40.23 -7.49 -5.83
C MET A 1 39.14 -7.04 -6.79
N ILE A 2 37.83 -7.05 -6.53
CA ILE A 2 37.06 -6.78 -5.32
C ILE A 2 35.74 -7.56 -5.44
N SER A 3 35.44 -8.47 -4.50
CA SER A 3 34.09 -9.01 -4.33
C SER A 3 33.32 -8.03 -3.44
N ARG A 4 32.38 -7.26 -4.00
CA ARG A 4 31.50 -6.40 -3.20
C ARG A 4 30.37 -7.25 -2.64
N VAL A 5 30.50 -7.51 -1.35
CA VAL A 5 29.49 -8.08 -0.45
C VAL A 5 28.14 -7.41 -0.72
N PHE A 6 27.15 -8.20 -1.16
CA PHE A 6 25.76 -7.80 -1.09
C PHE A 6 25.38 -7.69 0.38
N ALA A 7 25.34 -6.47 0.90
CA ALA A 7 24.74 -6.21 2.20
C ALA A 7 23.24 -6.42 2.07
N THR A 8 22.78 -7.65 2.28
CA THR A 8 21.37 -7.94 2.55
C THR A 8 21.05 -7.36 3.92
N ALA A 9 20.69 -6.08 3.96
CA ALA A 9 20.03 -5.53 5.14
C ALA A 9 18.77 -6.38 5.36
N PRO A 10 18.58 -7.01 6.53
CA PRO A 10 17.36 -7.76 6.78
C PRO A 10 16.19 -6.78 6.71
N ALA A 11 15.39 -6.87 5.66
CA ALA A 11 14.12 -6.18 5.57
C ALA A 11 13.33 -6.53 6.84
N ARG A 12 13.08 -5.55 7.72
CA ARG A 12 12.32 -5.76 8.95
C ARG A 12 10.86 -5.92 8.57
N ILE A 13 10.50 -7.13 8.15
CA ILE A 13 9.13 -7.48 7.77
C ILE A 13 8.32 -7.56 9.06
N ALA A 14 7.49 -6.55 9.30
CA ALA A 14 6.49 -6.62 10.36
C ALA A 14 5.44 -7.66 9.99
N TYR A 15 5.57 -8.89 10.51
CA TYR A 15 4.65 -10.00 10.27
C TYR A 15 3.29 -9.82 10.96
N LYS A 16 3.24 -9.02 12.02
CA LYS A 16 2.01 -8.72 12.76
C LYS A 16 1.48 -7.35 12.34
N ARG A 17 0.56 -7.33 11.38
CA ARG A 17 -0.14 -6.11 10.92
C ARG A 17 -1.65 -6.25 11.19
N LEU A 18 -2.26 -5.18 11.68
CA LEU A 18 -3.71 -5.08 11.88
C LEU A 18 -4.33 -4.15 10.84
N TYR A 19 -5.44 -4.60 10.25
CA TYR A 19 -6.18 -3.90 9.20
C TYR A 19 -7.60 -3.58 9.70
N PRO A 20 -7.75 -2.59 10.61
CA PRO A 20 -9.06 -2.23 11.10
C PRO A 20 -9.89 -1.57 10.00
N SER A 21 -11.18 -1.88 10.02
CA SER A 21 -12.21 -1.24 9.20
C SER A 21 -13.35 -0.82 10.11
N VAL A 22 -13.66 0.48 10.11
CA VAL A 22 -14.71 1.09 10.92
C VAL A 22 -15.70 1.75 9.99
N TYR A 23 -16.99 1.43 10.19
CA TYR A 23 -18.10 2.00 9.45
C TYR A 23 -19.13 2.49 10.46
N LEU A 24 -19.44 3.78 10.42
CA LEU A 24 -20.47 4.39 11.24
C LEU A 24 -21.51 5.03 10.33
N THR A 25 -22.77 4.67 10.52
CA THR A 25 -23.89 5.29 9.81
C THR A 25 -24.86 5.83 10.84
N GLN A 26 -25.09 7.14 10.81
CA GLN A 26 -26.05 7.82 11.65
C GLN A 26 -27.15 8.40 10.78
N LYS A 27 -28.41 8.05 11.10
CA LYS A 27 -29.59 8.69 10.53
C LYS A 27 -30.03 9.81 11.46
N PHE A 28 -30.31 10.99 10.89
CA PHE A 28 -30.90 12.11 11.61
C PHE A 28 -32.40 12.16 11.30
N THR A 29 -33.13 13.05 11.99
CA THR A 29 -34.55 13.31 11.72
C THR A 29 -34.75 13.76 10.28
N GLY A 30 -35.64 13.07 9.54
CA GLY A 30 -35.90 13.33 8.11
C GLY A 30 -35.14 12.37 7.19
N GLU A 31 -34.80 12.81 5.97
CA GLU A 31 -34.07 12.03 4.96
C GLU A 31 -32.54 12.27 5.00
N GLN A 32 -32.04 12.67 6.16
CA GLN A 32 -30.63 12.98 6.39
C GLN A 32 -29.88 11.78 6.96
N GLN A 33 -28.79 11.39 6.31
CA GLN A 33 -27.91 10.31 6.72
C GLN A 33 -26.45 10.76 6.60
N ILE A 34 -25.66 10.50 7.65
CA ILE A 34 -24.21 10.61 7.59
C ILE A 34 -23.60 9.21 7.70
N GLN A 35 -22.66 8.92 6.82
CA GLN A 35 -21.87 7.70 6.81
C GLN A 35 -20.39 8.06 6.86
N LEU A 36 -19.71 7.58 7.89
CA LEU A 36 -18.28 7.70 8.10
C LEU A 36 -17.65 6.31 7.91
N SER A 37 -16.63 6.23 7.07
CA SER A 37 -15.90 4.99 6.81
C SER A 37 -14.40 5.25 6.93
N TYR A 38 -13.73 4.46 7.75
CA TYR A 38 -12.28 4.45 7.88
C TYR A 38 -11.77 3.03 7.67
N THR A 39 -10.84 2.83 6.75
CA THR A 39 -10.29 1.51 6.42
C THR A 39 -8.78 1.62 6.25
N ARG A 40 -8.04 0.72 6.90
CA ARG A 40 -6.61 0.53 6.63
C ARG A 40 -6.44 -0.66 5.69
N ARG A 41 -5.67 -0.47 4.61
CA ARG A 41 -5.30 -1.48 3.63
C ARG A 41 -3.77 -1.59 3.54
N VAL A 42 -3.27 -2.66 2.94
CA VAL A 42 -1.86 -2.83 2.59
C VAL A 42 -1.74 -2.93 1.08
N ASN A 43 -0.83 -2.14 0.52
CA ASN A 43 -0.42 -2.28 -0.87
C ASN A 43 0.89 -3.07 -0.92
N ARG A 44 0.88 -4.22 -1.59
CA ARG A 44 2.06 -5.07 -1.74
C ARG A 44 2.80 -4.67 -3.02
N PRO A 45 4.13 -4.47 -2.96
CA PRO A 45 4.93 -4.29 -4.17
C PRO A 45 4.67 -5.43 -5.14
N ARG A 46 4.49 -5.11 -6.43
CA ARG A 46 4.32 -6.13 -7.46
C ARG A 46 5.66 -6.84 -7.70
N PRO A 47 5.66 -8.07 -8.27
CA PRO A 47 6.89 -8.82 -8.49
C PRO A 47 7.97 -8.05 -9.29
N TRP A 48 7.56 -7.24 -10.27
CA TRP A 48 8.49 -6.39 -11.05
C TRP A 48 9.02 -5.20 -10.26
N ASP A 49 8.29 -4.70 -9.25
CA ASP A 49 8.77 -3.63 -8.38
C ASP A 49 9.92 -4.14 -7.49
N THR A 50 9.90 -5.41 -7.10
CA THR A 50 10.97 -6.06 -6.33
C THR A 50 12.05 -6.72 -7.18
N ASN A 51 11.88 -6.78 -8.51
CA ASN A 51 12.76 -7.54 -9.38
C ASN A 51 14.15 -6.88 -9.51
N PRO A 52 15.24 -7.48 -9.01
CA PRO A 52 16.58 -6.90 -9.13
C PRO A 52 17.16 -6.97 -10.55
N PHE A 53 16.54 -7.73 -11.46
CA PHE A 53 17.02 -7.88 -12.83
C PHE A 53 16.58 -6.69 -13.67
N ILE A 54 17.51 -6.21 -14.51
CA ILE A 54 17.25 -5.09 -15.43
C ILE A 54 16.44 -5.63 -16.60
N ASP A 55 15.31 -4.98 -16.88
CA ASP A 55 14.52 -5.23 -18.07
C ASP A 55 15.13 -4.46 -19.25
N TYR A 56 15.54 -5.20 -20.29
CA TYR A 56 16.12 -4.67 -21.53
C TYR A 56 15.13 -4.64 -22.70
N SER A 57 13.85 -4.92 -22.45
CA SER A 57 12.82 -4.96 -23.50
C SER A 57 12.62 -3.63 -24.22
N ASP A 58 12.87 -2.50 -23.55
CA ASP A 58 12.92 -1.17 -24.14
C ASP A 58 14.34 -0.57 -24.03
N PRO A 59 15.06 -0.36 -25.15
CA PRO A 59 16.39 0.23 -25.16
C PRO A 59 16.46 1.66 -24.60
N LEU A 60 15.34 2.40 -24.59
CA LEU A 60 15.26 3.78 -24.13
C LEU A 60 14.86 3.89 -22.66
N ASN A 61 14.30 2.83 -22.07
CA ASN A 61 13.80 2.83 -20.70
C ASN A 61 14.21 1.57 -19.96
N TRP A 62 15.43 1.57 -19.42
CA TRP A 62 15.88 0.50 -18.54
C TRP A 62 15.17 0.59 -17.20
N ARG A 63 14.49 -0.49 -16.82
CA ARG A 63 13.81 -0.60 -15.52
C ARG A 63 14.49 -1.66 -14.66
N LYS A 64 14.70 -1.31 -13.39
CA LYS A 64 15.19 -2.21 -12.35
C LYS A 64 14.34 -2.01 -11.10
N GLY A 65 13.77 -3.08 -10.59
CA GLY A 65 13.07 -3.09 -9.31
C GLY A 65 14.01 -3.01 -8.12
N ASN A 66 13.47 -2.67 -6.96
CA ASN A 66 14.18 -2.60 -5.69
C ASN A 66 13.73 -3.75 -4.76
N PRO A 67 14.58 -4.79 -4.56
CA PRO A 67 14.27 -5.93 -3.69
C PRO A 67 13.99 -5.58 -2.22
N ASN A 68 14.40 -4.39 -1.77
CA ASN A 68 14.19 -3.92 -0.41
C ASN A 68 12.83 -3.21 -0.20
N LEU A 69 11.95 -3.20 -1.21
CA LEU A 69 10.62 -2.61 -1.07
C LEU A 69 9.80 -3.35 -0.03
N LEU A 70 9.29 -2.58 0.94
CA LEU A 70 8.41 -3.06 1.98
C LEU A 70 6.94 -2.81 1.59
N PRO A 71 5.98 -3.61 2.10
CA PRO A 71 4.57 -3.32 1.90
C PRO A 71 4.17 -1.97 2.51
N GLU A 72 3.55 -1.13 1.70
CA GLU A 72 3.04 0.18 2.06
C GLU A 72 1.66 0.06 2.71
N ASP A 73 1.39 0.88 3.73
CA ASP A 73 0.06 0.96 4.34
C ASP A 73 -0.74 2.07 3.67
N ALA A 74 -1.92 1.74 3.14
CA ALA A 74 -2.86 2.67 2.54
C ALA A 74 -4.01 2.95 3.51
N PHE A 75 -4.35 4.23 3.70
CA PHE A 75 -5.46 4.64 4.57
C PHE A 75 -6.57 5.24 3.70
N LEU A 76 -7.80 4.75 3.87
CA LEU A 76 -8.98 5.26 3.19
C LEU A 76 -9.95 5.82 4.22
N SER A 77 -10.18 7.12 4.16
CA SER A 77 -11.21 7.82 4.93
C SER A 77 -12.26 8.36 3.97
N LEU A 78 -13.52 8.01 4.19
CA LEU A 78 -14.65 8.46 3.38
C LEU A 78 -15.76 8.98 4.30
N VAL A 79 -16.26 10.17 3.97
CA VAL A 79 -17.42 10.79 4.62
C VAL A 79 -18.48 11.00 3.54
N ILE A 80 -19.65 10.42 3.74
CA ILE A 80 -20.83 10.61 2.88
C ILE A 80 -21.91 11.25 3.73
N ALA A 81 -22.36 12.43 3.35
CA ALA A 81 -23.56 13.05 3.89
C ALA A 81 -24.61 13.04 2.77
N SER A 82 -25.74 12.37 3.01
CA SER A 82 -26.88 12.33 2.10
C SER A 82 -28.03 13.06 2.77
N SER A 83 -28.52 14.11 2.14
CA SER A 83 -29.78 14.77 2.48
C SER A 83 -30.62 14.77 1.21
N ALA A 84 -31.79 14.14 1.25
CA ALA A 84 -32.81 14.35 0.23
C ALA A 84 -33.68 15.57 0.58
#